data_AF-A0A3M2DW87-F1
#
_entry.id   AF-A0A3M2DW87-F1
#
_cell.length_a   1.000
_cell.length_b   1.000
_cell.length_c   1.000
_cell.angle_alpha   90.00
_cell.angle_beta   90.00
_cell.angle_gamma   90.00
#
_symmetry.space_group_name_H-M   'P 1'
#
loop_
_entity.id
_entity.type
_entity.pdbx_description
1 polymer ?
#
loop_
_entity_poly.entity_id
_entity_poly.type
_entity_poly.pdbx_seq_one_letter_code
_entity_poly.pdbx_strand_id
1 'polypeptide(L)'
;MSPRCACNDRAASPQLRGPPPAVGEPRSRDSAGILLAHAGMTRTARWIEVAVAALAASAGCVGHVGDDGPVGPGAADASAAGDGGRASDADGGRAGDADAGGAADAAGGGGPRPGDGVELRTYDPLNDESDPSWGAVLTDIVQHCPPEWVSTYYDADKVTHGHETSHGIHAYLRNERNDTGRRANALYLLDGRYALVVEPGIRKSEVAPYVPSALRGSRYATYVTGQTAWDDTPLYLFDEWNAYVNGTAVAVDLERAGKWTYGWRDACAGTIEFVAYALAVGRAVEERDPDYFADYAQFRELLAWNLRRSMALYRECAALEPFAWDQQDAYFEALRSGPDGAELRAFVDRTYGAAFTAELFGD
;
A
#
# COMPACT_ATOMS: atom_id res chain seq x y z
N MET A 1 23.67 36.36 35.56
CA MET A 1 24.80 35.84 34.76
C MET A 1 24.26 35.40 33.42
N SER A 2 24.46 36.23 32.39
CA SER A 2 24.31 35.92 30.96
C SER A 2 25.68 35.46 30.44
N PRO A 3 25.81 34.75 29.29
CA PRO A 3 25.42 35.26 27.96
C PRO A 3 24.68 34.22 27.09
N ARG A 4 23.64 34.53 26.30
CA ARG A 4 23.57 35.30 25.04
C ARG A 4 24.65 34.95 24.00
N CYS A 5 24.24 34.25 22.95
CA CYS A 5 24.82 34.39 21.61
C CYS A 5 23.71 34.79 20.63
N ALA A 6 23.90 35.96 20.03
CA ALA A 6 23.19 36.47 18.86
C ALA A 6 24.26 37.06 17.94
N CYS A 7 24.20 36.72 16.64
CA CYS A 7 24.75 37.47 15.50
C CYS A 7 24.04 36.93 14.24
N ASN A 8 23.10 37.64 13.62
CA ASN A 8 23.20 38.78 12.67
C ASN A 8 23.50 38.39 11.20
N ASP A 9 22.47 38.49 10.37
CA ASP A 9 22.31 39.39 9.20
C ASP A 9 23.34 39.50 8.06
N ARG A 10 22.76 39.35 6.85
CA ARG A 10 23.00 40.03 5.55
C ARG A 10 24.18 39.63 4.66
N ALA A 11 23.83 39.15 3.45
CA ALA A 11 24.25 39.79 2.20
C ALA A 11 23.28 39.42 1.06
N ALA A 12 23.01 40.38 0.19
CA ALA A 12 22.06 40.33 -0.92
C ALA A 12 22.77 40.27 -2.29
N SER A 13 21.98 39.90 -3.31
CA SER A 13 22.09 40.21 -4.76
C SER A 13 22.80 39.18 -5.67
N PRO A 14 22.52 39.17 -7.00
CA PRO A 14 21.54 39.95 -7.76
C PRO A 14 20.59 39.15 -8.69
N GLN A 15 19.51 39.83 -9.05
CA GLN A 15 18.62 39.55 -10.18
C GLN A 15 19.37 39.53 -11.51
N LEU A 16 19.09 38.53 -12.36
CA LEU A 16 19.36 38.61 -13.80
C LEU A 16 18.08 39.02 -14.53
N ARG A 17 18.13 40.23 -15.10
CA ARG A 17 17.16 40.76 -16.05
C ARG A 17 17.40 40.11 -17.42
N GLY A 18 16.33 39.63 -18.05
CA GLY A 18 16.36 39.20 -19.45
C GLY A 18 16.42 40.39 -20.43
N PRO A 19 16.81 40.15 -21.70
CA PRO A 19 16.65 41.09 -22.79
C PRO A 19 15.31 40.90 -23.57
N PRO A 20 14.85 41.94 -24.30
CA PRO A 20 13.46 42.18 -24.72
C PRO A 20 13.04 41.46 -26.03
N PRO A 21 11.73 41.47 -26.37
CA PRO A 21 11.22 40.86 -27.60
C PRO A 21 11.49 41.74 -28.83
N ALA A 22 11.77 41.09 -29.97
CA ALA A 22 11.76 41.71 -31.29
C ALA A 22 10.40 41.49 -31.96
N VAL A 23 9.84 42.58 -32.48
CA VAL A 23 8.59 42.66 -33.26
C VAL A 23 8.96 42.79 -34.74
N GLY A 24 8.26 42.09 -35.64
CA GLY A 24 8.35 42.35 -37.09
C GLY A 24 7.81 41.23 -38.00
N GLU A 25 6.52 41.32 -38.31
CA GLU A 25 5.65 40.72 -39.36
C GLU A 25 6.23 40.44 -40.79
N PRO A 26 5.44 40.03 -41.83
CA PRO A 26 4.45 38.93 -42.00
C PRO A 26 4.63 38.14 -43.34
N ARG A 27 3.66 37.25 -43.67
CA ARG A 27 3.38 36.51 -44.95
C ARG A 27 4.03 35.11 -45.01
N SER A 28 3.46 34.03 -45.56
CA SER A 28 2.24 33.77 -46.37
C SER A 28 2.00 32.24 -46.45
N ARG A 29 0.74 31.85 -46.64
CA ARG A 29 0.16 30.69 -47.38
C ARG A 29 0.98 29.41 -47.66
N ASP A 30 0.26 28.31 -47.43
CA ASP A 30 0.25 27.02 -48.12
C ASP A 30 1.52 26.16 -48.10
N SER A 31 1.43 25.02 -47.40
CA SER A 31 1.73 23.69 -47.97
C SER A 31 1.33 22.59 -46.98
N ALA A 32 0.45 21.71 -47.43
CA ALA A 32 0.21 20.40 -46.86
C ALA A 32 1.50 19.56 -46.92
N GLY A 33 1.78 18.80 -45.86
CA GLY A 33 2.94 17.92 -45.78
C GLY A 33 2.84 16.96 -44.60
N ILE A 34 2.36 15.75 -44.89
CA ILE A 34 2.41 14.55 -44.08
C ILE A 34 3.83 14.35 -43.51
N LEU A 35 3.97 14.14 -42.19
CA LEU A 35 5.06 13.33 -41.62
C LEU A 35 4.69 12.88 -40.19
N LEU A 36 4.28 11.63 -40.13
CA LEU A 36 4.20 10.81 -38.93
C LEU A 36 5.60 10.25 -38.60
N ALA A 37 5.78 9.95 -37.31
CA ALA A 37 6.78 9.05 -36.72
C ALA A 37 8.23 9.57 -36.57
N HIS A 38 8.58 9.94 -35.33
CA HIS A 38 9.63 9.29 -34.52
C HIS A 38 9.86 10.08 -33.23
N ALA A 39 9.16 9.70 -32.16
CA ALA A 39 9.44 10.16 -30.80
C ALA A 39 8.98 9.10 -29.80
N GLY A 40 9.70 7.98 -29.76
CA GLY A 40 9.40 6.89 -28.84
C GLY A 40 10.62 6.03 -28.63
N MET A 41 11.58 6.50 -27.82
CA MET A 41 12.64 5.67 -27.21
C MET A 41 13.55 6.48 -26.27
N THR A 42 12.99 7.13 -25.25
CA THR A 42 13.79 7.66 -24.12
C THR A 42 13.13 7.50 -22.75
N ARG A 43 11.96 6.86 -22.64
CA ARG A 43 11.29 6.68 -21.34
C ARG A 43 11.88 5.55 -20.48
N THR A 44 12.63 4.62 -21.05
CA THR A 44 13.08 3.41 -20.34
C THR A 44 14.09 3.68 -19.21
N ALA A 45 14.86 4.77 -19.29
CA ALA A 45 15.97 5.03 -18.35
C ALA A 45 15.56 5.63 -17.00
N ARG A 46 14.34 6.19 -16.84
CA ARG A 46 13.86 6.73 -15.55
C ARG A 46 13.23 5.68 -14.63
N TRP A 47 12.91 4.49 -15.14
CA TRP A 47 12.18 3.46 -14.39
C TRP A 47 13.05 2.69 -13.40
N ILE A 48 14.33 2.50 -13.73
CA ILE A 48 15.28 1.79 -12.88
C ILE A 48 15.53 2.58 -11.58
N GLU A 49 15.51 3.91 -11.61
CA GLU A 49 15.71 4.72 -10.39
C GLU A 49 14.54 4.62 -9.39
N VAL A 50 13.30 4.39 -9.87
CA VAL A 50 12.11 4.27 -9.03
C VAL A 50 12.03 2.88 -8.39
N ALA A 51 12.28 1.81 -9.15
CA ALA A 51 12.33 0.45 -8.62
C ALA A 51 13.51 0.28 -7.65
N VAL A 52 14.68 0.84 -7.95
CA VAL A 52 15.85 0.79 -7.06
C VAL A 52 15.62 1.57 -5.76
N ALA A 53 14.85 2.66 -5.77
CA ALA A 53 14.51 3.40 -4.55
C ALA A 53 13.55 2.62 -3.63
N ALA A 54 12.58 1.88 -4.20
CA ALA A 54 11.69 1.00 -3.44
C ALA A 54 12.45 -0.20 -2.83
N LEU A 55 13.26 -0.90 -3.64
CA LEU A 55 14.12 -2.00 -3.21
C LEU A 55 15.17 -1.58 -2.14
N ALA A 56 15.68 -0.35 -2.22
CA ALA A 56 16.61 0.17 -1.20
C ALA A 56 15.92 0.50 0.13
N ALA A 57 14.61 0.75 0.14
CA ALA A 57 13.85 1.03 1.35
C ALA A 57 13.46 -0.24 2.12
N SER A 58 13.12 -1.33 1.42
CA SER A 58 12.71 -2.60 2.04
C SER A 58 13.86 -3.41 2.65
N ALA A 59 15.07 -3.32 2.08
CA ALA A 59 16.27 -3.94 2.64
C ALA A 59 16.68 -3.40 4.03
N GLY A 60 16.12 -2.26 4.46
CA GLY A 60 16.37 -1.66 5.78
C GLY A 60 15.49 -2.19 6.92
N CYS A 61 14.50 -3.05 6.65
CA CYS A 61 13.49 -3.46 7.63
C CYS A 61 13.82 -4.75 8.42
N VAL A 62 14.98 -5.40 8.18
CA VAL A 62 15.41 -6.52 9.03
C VAL A 62 16.17 -5.96 10.24
N GLY A 63 15.42 -5.57 11.26
CA GLY A 63 15.97 -5.25 12.57
C GLY A 63 16.64 -6.48 13.17
N HIS A 64 17.97 -6.45 13.29
CA HIS A 64 18.74 -7.45 14.01
C HIS A 64 18.37 -7.36 15.50
N VAL A 65 17.56 -8.30 15.99
CA VAL A 65 17.32 -8.47 17.43
C VAL A 65 18.58 -9.12 18.01
N GLY A 66 19.30 -8.35 18.81
CA GLY A 66 20.43 -8.85 19.58
C GLY A 66 19.97 -9.90 20.61
N ASP A 67 20.59 -11.06 20.53
CA ASP A 67 20.40 -12.21 21.40
C ASP A 67 21.30 -12.05 22.64
N ASP A 68 20.71 -11.70 23.79
CA ASP A 68 21.38 -11.77 25.09
C ASP A 68 20.86 -13.02 25.85
N GLY A 69 21.65 -14.10 25.87
CA GLY A 69 21.39 -15.32 26.66
C GLY A 69 21.68 -15.15 28.16
N PRO A 70 21.98 -16.21 28.94
CA PRO A 70 21.56 -17.62 28.85
C PRO A 70 20.73 -18.03 30.08
N VAL A 71 19.81 -18.99 29.94
CA VAL A 71 19.24 -19.73 31.08
C VAL A 71 19.48 -21.22 30.89
N GLY A 72 20.15 -21.81 31.88
CA GLY A 72 20.64 -23.18 31.90
C GLY A 72 19.58 -24.27 32.12
N PRO A 73 20.02 -25.52 32.32
CA PRO A 73 19.35 -26.71 31.79
C PRO A 73 18.43 -27.41 32.79
N GLY A 74 17.39 -28.07 32.28
CA GLY A 74 16.55 -29.01 33.01
C GLY A 74 15.94 -30.04 32.07
N ALA A 75 16.40 -31.29 32.18
CA ALA A 75 16.09 -32.43 31.35
C ALA A 75 14.67 -33.00 31.55
N ALA A 76 14.12 -33.68 30.53
CA ALA A 76 13.76 -35.10 30.60
C ALA A 76 13.21 -35.64 29.26
N ASP A 77 13.71 -36.81 28.89
CA ASP A 77 13.28 -37.70 27.83
C ASP A 77 11.79 -38.09 27.87
N ALA A 78 11.20 -38.29 26.68
CA ALA A 78 10.41 -39.48 26.37
C ALA A 78 10.26 -39.66 24.85
N SER A 79 10.83 -40.76 24.36
CA SER A 79 10.78 -41.26 22.99
C SER A 79 9.48 -42.00 22.66
N ALA A 80 9.10 -41.95 21.38
CA ALA A 80 8.85 -43.10 20.48
C ALA A 80 7.45 -43.26 19.84
N ALA A 81 7.49 -43.15 18.50
CA ALA A 81 6.97 -44.06 17.47
C ALA A 81 5.46 -44.14 17.18
N GLY A 82 5.12 -43.93 15.90
CA GLY A 82 3.85 -44.30 15.29
C GLY A 82 3.81 -43.98 13.80
N ASP A 83 4.20 -44.95 12.98
CA ASP A 83 4.33 -44.96 11.52
C ASP A 83 2.98 -45.14 10.77
N GLY A 84 2.91 -44.60 9.54
CA GLY A 84 2.17 -45.20 8.43
C GLY A 84 0.86 -44.57 7.95
N GLY A 85 0.79 -44.14 6.68
CA GLY A 85 -0.50 -44.09 5.96
C GLY A 85 -0.67 -43.18 4.73
N ARG A 86 -0.07 -43.57 3.59
CA ARG A 86 -0.43 -43.37 2.16
C ARG A 86 -1.55 -42.39 1.73
N ALA A 87 -1.12 -41.44 0.87
CA ALA A 87 -1.57 -41.04 -0.47
C ALA A 87 -2.93 -41.49 -1.07
N SER A 88 -3.68 -40.49 -1.58
CA SER A 88 -4.60 -40.43 -2.76
C SER A 88 -5.65 -39.33 -2.45
N ASP A 89 -6.03 -38.34 -3.25
CA ASP A 89 -5.89 -37.99 -4.66
C ASP A 89 -6.02 -36.46 -4.75
N ALA A 90 -5.19 -35.82 -5.59
CA ALA A 90 -5.31 -34.39 -5.90
C ALA A 90 -6.35 -34.22 -7.01
N ASP A 91 -7.58 -33.91 -6.62
CA ASP A 91 -8.57 -33.34 -7.53
C ASP A 91 -8.35 -31.82 -7.57
N GLY A 92 -8.01 -31.29 -8.73
CA GLY A 92 -7.67 -29.90 -8.99
C GLY A 92 -8.90 -29.00 -8.97
N GLY A 93 -9.58 -28.96 -7.82
CA GLY A 93 -10.62 -27.98 -7.54
C GLY A 93 -10.00 -26.59 -7.60
N ARG A 94 -10.46 -25.77 -8.55
CA ARG A 94 -10.28 -24.32 -8.50
C ARG A 94 -10.57 -23.90 -7.06
N ALA A 95 -9.57 -23.33 -6.39
CA ALA A 95 -9.78 -22.65 -5.13
C ALA A 95 -10.96 -21.72 -5.37
N GLY A 96 -12.07 -22.04 -4.69
CA GLY A 96 -13.30 -21.27 -4.83
C GLY A 96 -13.01 -19.82 -4.57
N ASP A 97 -13.79 -18.95 -5.21
CA ASP A 97 -13.86 -17.52 -4.97
C ASP A 97 -13.90 -17.27 -3.46
N ALA A 98 -12.72 -17.19 -2.84
CA ALA A 98 -12.52 -16.60 -1.55
C ALA A 98 -12.60 -15.13 -1.86
N ASP A 99 -13.83 -14.68 -2.12
CA ASP A 99 -14.21 -13.31 -2.09
C ASP A 99 -13.70 -12.79 -0.75
N ALA A 100 -12.52 -12.16 -0.77
CA ALA A 100 -11.98 -11.44 0.36
C ALA A 100 -12.90 -10.25 0.73
N GLY A 101 -14.04 -10.09 0.02
CA GLY A 101 -15.20 -9.29 0.36
C GLY A 101 -16.35 -10.03 1.07
N GLY A 102 -16.24 -11.32 1.39
CA GLY A 102 -17.25 -12.13 2.07
C GLY A 102 -17.44 -11.81 3.57
N ALA A 103 -17.38 -10.54 3.97
CA ALA A 103 -17.69 -10.08 5.31
C ALA A 103 -19.20 -9.85 5.46
N ALA A 104 -19.87 -10.91 5.93
CA ALA A 104 -21.16 -10.95 6.62
C ALA A 104 -22.26 -10.00 6.11
N ASP A 105 -23.19 -10.57 5.33
CA ASP A 105 -24.55 -10.05 5.13
C ASP A 105 -25.33 -10.03 6.46
N ALA A 106 -25.03 -9.05 7.31
CA ALA A 106 -25.89 -8.70 8.44
C ALA A 106 -27.09 -7.90 7.90
N ALA A 107 -28.15 -8.64 7.58
CA ALA A 107 -29.45 -8.17 7.17
C ALA A 107 -29.98 -7.04 8.07
N GLY A 108 -30.11 -5.82 7.55
CA GLY A 108 -30.72 -4.74 8.33
C GLY A 108 -30.79 -3.34 7.73
N GLY A 109 -30.69 -3.16 6.40
CA GLY A 109 -30.85 -1.84 5.78
C GLY A 109 -30.27 -1.82 4.37
N GLY A 110 -31.10 -2.04 3.35
CA GLY A 110 -30.67 -2.32 1.97
C GLY A 110 -30.14 -1.14 1.14
N GLY A 111 -29.34 -0.25 1.73
CA GLY A 111 -28.56 0.74 0.98
C GLY A 111 -27.16 0.22 0.62
N PRO A 112 -26.51 0.78 -0.42
CA PRO A 112 -25.09 0.50 -0.67
C PRO A 112 -24.25 0.94 0.54
N ARG A 113 -23.30 0.10 0.94
CA ARG A 113 -22.36 0.40 2.04
C ARG A 113 -21.21 1.27 1.51
N PRO A 114 -20.56 2.08 2.37
CA PRO A 114 -19.33 2.78 1.99
C PRO A 114 -18.30 1.81 1.39
N GLY A 115 -17.78 2.11 0.21
CA GLY A 115 -16.85 1.24 -0.52
C GLY A 115 -17.51 0.30 -1.53
N ASP A 116 -18.84 0.17 -1.53
CA ASP A 116 -19.55 -0.59 -2.57
C ASP A 116 -19.60 0.18 -3.90
N GLY A 117 -19.33 1.49 -3.87
CA GLY A 117 -19.29 2.35 -5.05
C GLY A 117 -17.94 2.43 -5.76
N VAL A 118 -16.95 1.60 -5.39
CA VAL A 118 -15.65 1.60 -6.06
C VAL A 118 -15.78 1.15 -7.52
N GLU A 119 -15.25 1.95 -8.43
CA GLU A 119 -15.05 1.54 -9.82
C GLU A 119 -13.88 0.55 -9.89
N LEU A 120 -14.21 -0.74 -9.79
CA LEU A 120 -13.28 -1.84 -10.02
C LEU A 120 -13.20 -2.16 -11.50
N ARG A 121 -12.00 -2.44 -11.97
CA ARG A 121 -11.69 -2.85 -13.34
C ARG A 121 -11.04 -4.22 -13.34
N THR A 122 -11.26 -4.96 -14.41
CA THR A 122 -10.65 -6.28 -14.61
C THR A 122 -9.29 -6.15 -15.29
N TYR A 123 -8.37 -7.02 -14.93
CA TYR A 123 -7.01 -7.08 -15.43
C TYR A 123 -6.62 -8.54 -15.55
N ASP A 124 -6.50 -9.02 -16.80
CA ASP A 124 -6.18 -10.42 -17.05
C ASP A 124 -4.71 -10.74 -16.68
N PRO A 125 -4.40 -11.99 -16.31
CA PRO A 125 -3.02 -12.46 -16.16
C PRO A 125 -2.18 -12.16 -17.39
N LEU A 126 -0.94 -11.73 -17.17
CA LEU A 126 0.05 -11.44 -18.22
C LEU A 126 1.05 -12.57 -18.44
N ASN A 127 1.13 -13.53 -17.53
CA ASN A 127 2.00 -14.69 -17.59
C ASN A 127 1.38 -15.89 -16.87
N ASP A 128 2.04 -17.04 -16.95
CA ASP A 128 1.65 -18.31 -16.33
C ASP A 128 2.64 -18.79 -15.25
N GLU A 129 3.49 -17.88 -14.74
CA GLU A 129 4.47 -18.22 -13.71
C GLU A 129 3.78 -18.74 -12.46
N SER A 130 4.35 -19.80 -11.89
CA SER A 130 3.87 -20.43 -10.67
C SER A 130 4.99 -21.24 -10.03
N ASP A 131 4.92 -21.42 -8.72
CA ASP A 131 5.83 -22.29 -7.96
C ASP A 131 5.02 -23.08 -6.92
N PRO A 132 5.25 -24.40 -6.76
CA PRO A 132 4.51 -25.21 -5.79
C PRO A 132 4.59 -24.72 -4.34
N SER A 133 5.66 -23.99 -3.99
CA SER A 133 5.85 -23.38 -2.68
C SER A 133 5.10 -22.06 -2.50
N TRP A 134 4.55 -21.48 -3.57
CA TRP A 134 3.68 -20.31 -3.50
C TRP A 134 2.26 -20.72 -3.10
N GLY A 135 1.56 -19.82 -2.42
CA GLY A 135 0.12 -19.91 -2.24
C GLY A 135 -0.65 -19.41 -3.48
N ALA A 136 -1.98 -19.49 -3.44
CA ALA A 136 -2.84 -18.97 -4.51
C ALA A 136 -2.68 -17.45 -4.67
N VAL A 137 -2.54 -16.70 -3.56
CA VAL A 137 -2.45 -15.24 -3.58
C VAL A 137 -1.14 -14.77 -4.24
N LEU A 138 0.00 -15.37 -3.89
CA LEU A 138 1.27 -14.98 -4.54
C LEU A 138 1.28 -15.38 -6.01
N THR A 139 0.68 -16.52 -6.36
CA THR A 139 0.52 -16.94 -7.76
C THR A 139 -0.30 -15.91 -8.54
N ASP A 140 -1.43 -15.46 -7.99
CA ASP A 140 -2.25 -14.40 -8.59
C ASP A 140 -1.45 -13.11 -8.81
N ILE A 141 -0.75 -12.62 -7.78
CA ILE A 141 0.05 -11.39 -7.88
C ILE A 141 1.12 -11.53 -8.98
N VAL A 142 1.92 -12.60 -8.95
CA VAL A 142 3.01 -12.79 -9.93
C VAL A 142 2.47 -12.91 -11.36
N GLN A 143 1.36 -13.61 -11.56
CA GLN A 143 0.75 -13.77 -12.88
C GLN A 143 0.22 -12.47 -13.48
N HIS A 144 -0.09 -11.47 -12.66
CA HIS A 144 -0.53 -10.14 -13.09
C HIS A 144 0.61 -9.13 -13.26
N CYS A 145 1.84 -9.48 -12.87
CA CYS A 145 3.03 -8.69 -13.15
C CYS A 145 3.47 -8.87 -14.62
N PRO A 146 3.93 -7.82 -15.32
CA PRO A 146 4.56 -8.00 -16.63
C PRO A 146 5.71 -9.02 -16.54
N PRO A 147 5.78 -10.03 -17.42
CA PRO A 147 6.76 -11.11 -17.31
C PRO A 147 8.21 -10.60 -17.30
N GLU A 148 8.50 -9.53 -18.02
CA GLU A 148 9.82 -8.90 -18.01
C GLU A 148 10.18 -8.22 -16.67
N TRP A 149 9.21 -7.98 -15.78
CA TRP A 149 9.38 -7.30 -14.50
C TRP A 149 9.37 -8.25 -13.31
N VAL A 150 8.85 -9.48 -13.44
CA VAL A 150 8.78 -10.44 -12.31
C VAL A 150 10.14 -10.60 -11.63
N SER A 151 11.21 -10.81 -12.39
CA SER A 151 12.57 -10.95 -11.86
C SER A 151 13.12 -9.70 -11.16
N THR A 152 12.58 -8.50 -11.46
CA THR A 152 12.99 -7.24 -10.83
C THR A 152 12.38 -7.09 -9.45
N TYR A 153 11.17 -7.60 -9.25
CA TYR A 153 10.42 -7.50 -7.98
C TYR A 153 10.48 -8.79 -7.14
N TYR A 154 11.29 -9.76 -7.56
CA TYR A 154 11.47 -11.01 -6.85
C TYR A 154 12.16 -10.82 -5.50
N ASP A 155 11.61 -11.47 -4.47
CA ASP A 155 12.28 -11.69 -3.19
C ASP A 155 12.13 -13.17 -2.76
N ALA A 156 13.12 -13.69 -2.02
CA ALA A 156 13.06 -15.04 -1.48
C ALA A 156 12.06 -15.16 -0.31
N ASP A 157 11.81 -14.06 0.41
CA ASP A 157 10.70 -13.92 1.34
C ASP A 157 9.41 -13.69 0.54
N LYS A 158 8.48 -14.64 0.58
CA LYS A 158 7.26 -14.62 -0.23
C LYS A 158 6.32 -13.48 0.12
N VAL A 159 6.35 -13.00 1.37
CA VAL A 159 5.54 -11.87 1.82
C VAL A 159 6.11 -10.59 1.19
N THR A 160 7.42 -10.40 1.27
CA THR A 160 8.11 -9.31 0.58
C THR A 160 7.93 -9.42 -0.93
N HIS A 161 8.01 -10.61 -1.53
CA HIS A 161 7.80 -10.81 -2.96
C HIS A 161 6.40 -10.37 -3.40
N GLY A 162 5.35 -10.73 -2.64
CA GLY A 162 3.99 -10.27 -2.90
C GLY A 162 3.84 -8.74 -2.79
N HIS A 163 4.50 -8.14 -1.80
CA HIS A 163 4.54 -6.68 -1.60
C HIS A 163 5.23 -5.96 -2.77
N GLU A 164 6.48 -6.32 -3.07
CA GLU A 164 7.28 -5.69 -4.12
C GLU A 164 6.65 -5.89 -5.50
N THR A 165 6.15 -7.09 -5.80
CA THR A 165 5.48 -7.37 -7.08
C THR A 165 4.20 -6.54 -7.25
N SER A 166 3.48 -6.28 -6.15
CA SER A 166 2.32 -5.37 -6.20
C SER A 166 2.72 -3.98 -6.68
N HIS A 167 3.85 -3.43 -6.23
CA HIS A 167 4.37 -2.15 -6.76
C HIS A 167 4.67 -2.20 -8.26
N GLY A 168 5.23 -3.32 -8.74
CA GLY A 168 5.42 -3.56 -10.17
C GLY A 168 4.11 -3.48 -10.96
N ILE A 169 3.06 -4.15 -10.47
CA ILE A 169 1.73 -4.11 -11.09
C ILE A 169 1.14 -2.70 -11.04
N HIS A 170 1.22 -2.01 -9.89
CA HIS A 170 0.71 -0.64 -9.72
C HIS A 170 1.37 0.32 -10.70
N ALA A 171 2.70 0.25 -10.83
CA ALA A 171 3.46 1.04 -11.78
C ALA A 171 3.01 0.74 -13.23
N TYR A 172 2.87 -0.52 -13.59
CA TYR A 172 2.40 -0.90 -14.94
C TYR A 172 1.00 -0.33 -15.22
N LEU A 173 0.04 -0.57 -14.33
CA LEU A 173 -1.34 -0.11 -14.49
C LEU A 173 -1.42 1.42 -14.56
N ARG A 174 -0.68 2.14 -13.71
CA ARG A 174 -0.63 3.61 -13.70
C ARG A 174 -0.08 4.19 -15.01
N ASN A 175 0.86 3.50 -15.65
CA ASN A 175 1.51 4.00 -16.87
C ASN A 175 0.79 3.58 -18.14
N GLU A 176 0.31 2.35 -18.20
CA GLU A 176 -0.20 1.73 -19.42
C GLU A 176 -1.73 1.65 -19.45
N ARG A 177 -2.41 1.72 -18.29
CA ARG A 177 -3.86 1.59 -18.17
C ARG A 177 -4.57 2.83 -17.61
N ASN A 178 -3.83 3.89 -17.27
CA ASN A 178 -4.44 5.12 -16.78
C ASN A 178 -5.09 5.92 -17.93
N ASP A 179 -6.42 5.87 -17.98
CA ASP A 179 -7.26 6.57 -18.94
C ASP A 179 -7.99 7.77 -18.35
N THR A 180 -7.69 8.16 -17.10
CA THR A 180 -8.37 9.26 -16.40
C THR A 180 -8.09 10.65 -17.00
N GLY A 181 -7.11 10.75 -17.90
CA GLY A 181 -6.61 12.01 -18.45
C GLY A 181 -5.87 12.88 -17.43
N ARG A 182 -5.68 12.38 -16.20
CA ARG A 182 -5.01 13.06 -15.08
C ARG A 182 -3.93 12.16 -14.50
N ARG A 183 -3.05 12.73 -13.68
CA ARG A 183 -2.15 11.91 -12.85
C ARG A 183 -3.01 11.14 -11.86
N ALA A 184 -2.92 9.83 -11.90
CA ALA A 184 -3.63 8.92 -11.03
C ALA A 184 -2.67 7.87 -10.49
N ASN A 185 -3.03 7.25 -9.38
CA ASN A 185 -2.45 6.02 -8.93
C ASN A 185 -3.33 4.83 -9.33
N ALA A 186 -2.72 3.64 -9.39
CA ALA A 186 -3.40 2.39 -9.70
C ALA A 186 -3.08 1.37 -8.61
N LEU A 187 -4.09 0.71 -8.06
CA LEU A 187 -3.92 -0.29 -6.99
C LEU A 187 -4.47 -1.63 -7.47
N TYR A 188 -3.65 -2.68 -7.38
CA TYR A 188 -4.02 -4.06 -7.68
C TYR A 188 -4.65 -4.71 -6.45
N LEU A 189 -5.90 -5.13 -6.60
CA LEU A 189 -6.77 -5.49 -5.48
C LEU A 189 -6.99 -7.02 -5.37
N LEU A 190 -6.07 -7.79 -5.96
CA LEU A 190 -6.14 -9.25 -6.16
C LEU A 190 -7.26 -9.68 -7.11
N ASP A 191 -7.22 -10.96 -7.49
CA ASP A 191 -8.22 -11.64 -8.33
C ASP A 191 -8.41 -10.95 -9.69
N GLY A 192 -7.32 -10.47 -10.29
CA GLY A 192 -7.37 -9.73 -11.55
C GLY A 192 -8.19 -8.45 -11.45
N ARG A 193 -8.28 -7.81 -10.29
CA ARG A 193 -9.00 -6.53 -10.10
C ARG A 193 -8.05 -5.40 -9.80
N TYR A 194 -8.38 -4.21 -10.29
CA TYR A 194 -7.67 -2.98 -9.92
C TYR A 194 -8.60 -1.78 -9.87
N ALA A 195 -8.14 -0.73 -9.20
CA ALA A 195 -8.81 0.57 -9.19
C ALA A 195 -7.84 1.67 -9.63
N LEU A 196 -8.36 2.66 -10.35
CA LEU A 196 -7.66 3.92 -10.60
C LEU A 196 -8.19 5.01 -9.67
N VAL A 197 -7.29 5.82 -9.14
CA VAL A 197 -7.62 6.94 -8.25
C VAL A 197 -6.76 8.13 -8.62
N VAL A 198 -7.40 9.22 -9.06
CA VAL A 198 -6.69 10.45 -9.43
C VAL A 198 -5.97 11.03 -8.20
N GLU A 199 -4.79 11.63 -8.37
CA GLU A 199 -4.09 12.27 -7.25
C GLU A 199 -4.84 13.53 -6.76
N PRO A 200 -5.00 13.73 -5.44
CA PRO A 200 -5.46 14.99 -4.87
C PRO A 200 -4.40 16.09 -5.02
N GLY A 201 -4.83 17.35 -4.91
CA GLY A 201 -4.00 18.55 -5.02
C GLY A 201 -3.17 18.89 -3.78
N ILE A 202 -2.83 17.90 -2.96
CA ILE A 202 -1.98 18.06 -1.76
C ILE A 202 -0.59 17.47 -1.99
N ARG A 203 0.37 17.78 -1.11
CA ARG A 203 1.66 17.12 -1.03
C ARG A 203 1.65 15.99 0.01
N LYS A 204 2.48 14.96 -0.19
CA LYS A 204 2.65 13.88 0.79
C LYS A 204 3.14 14.40 2.15
N SER A 205 4.07 15.36 2.16
CA SER A 205 4.56 15.99 3.38
C SER A 205 3.47 16.67 4.22
N GLU A 206 2.34 17.04 3.62
CA GLU A 206 1.21 17.63 4.33
C GLU A 206 0.39 16.61 5.12
N VAL A 207 0.64 15.31 4.96
CA VAL A 207 -0.03 14.23 5.69
C VAL A 207 0.53 14.07 7.12
N ALA A 208 1.81 14.34 7.33
CA ALA A 208 2.51 14.11 8.60
C ALA A 208 1.82 14.74 9.85
N PRO A 209 1.30 15.98 9.80
CA PRO A 209 0.57 16.57 10.94
C PRO A 209 -0.70 15.81 11.34
N TYR A 210 -1.27 15.02 10.44
CA TYR A 210 -2.50 14.25 10.66
C TYR A 210 -2.25 12.85 11.22
N VAL A 211 -0.98 12.45 11.39
CA VAL A 211 -0.62 11.17 12.02
C VAL A 211 -0.31 11.41 13.51
N PRO A 212 -1.20 10.96 14.43
CA PRO A 212 -1.00 11.08 15.87
C PRO A 212 0.29 10.39 16.31
N SER A 213 0.95 10.92 17.35
CA SER A 213 2.27 10.42 17.75
C SER A 213 2.27 8.95 18.15
N ALA A 214 1.25 8.46 18.86
CA ALA A 214 1.15 7.04 19.22
C ALA A 214 0.89 6.12 18.01
N LEU A 215 0.46 6.68 16.88
CA LEU A 215 0.23 5.96 15.63
C LEU A 215 1.38 6.12 14.64
N ARG A 216 2.51 6.72 15.05
CA ARG A 216 3.75 6.77 14.26
C ARG A 216 4.55 5.49 14.45
N GLY A 217 4.03 4.40 13.90
CA GLY A 217 4.68 3.09 13.86
C GLY A 217 6.04 3.10 13.17
N SER A 218 6.65 1.91 13.09
CA SER A 218 8.01 1.72 12.58
C SER A 218 8.20 2.25 11.15
N ARG A 219 7.14 2.23 10.33
CA ARG A 219 7.16 2.63 8.92
C ARG A 219 6.93 4.13 8.70
N TYR A 220 6.54 4.89 9.74
CA TYR A 220 6.25 6.32 9.64
C TYR A 220 7.43 7.13 9.08
N ALA A 221 8.61 6.94 9.66
CA ALA A 221 9.79 7.71 9.31
C ALA A 221 10.17 7.52 7.83
N THR A 222 10.08 6.27 7.35
CA THR A 222 10.35 5.91 5.96
C THR A 222 9.32 6.51 5.02
N TYR A 223 8.05 6.15 5.14
CA TYR A 223 7.08 6.41 4.08
C TYR A 223 6.38 7.76 4.20
N VAL A 224 6.09 8.22 5.42
CA VAL A 224 5.39 9.50 5.60
C VAL A 224 6.39 10.65 5.46
N THR A 225 7.47 10.64 6.24
CA THR A 225 8.42 11.77 6.28
C THR A 225 9.67 11.62 5.41
N GLY A 226 10.14 10.40 5.13
CA GLY A 226 11.47 10.15 4.59
C GLY A 226 11.54 10.12 3.07
N GLN A 227 10.60 9.45 2.41
CA GLN A 227 10.59 9.33 0.95
C GLN A 227 10.11 10.61 0.26
N THR A 228 11.02 11.54 0.00
CA THR A 228 10.70 12.86 -0.58
C THR A 228 10.51 12.85 -2.09
N ALA A 229 10.96 11.80 -2.79
CA ALA A 229 10.81 11.67 -4.25
C ALA A 229 9.34 11.62 -4.71
N TRP A 230 8.44 11.25 -3.80
CA TRP A 230 7.00 11.12 -4.01
C TRP A 230 6.19 12.25 -3.34
N ASP A 231 6.81 13.39 -3.05
CA ASP A 231 6.12 14.48 -2.33
C ASP A 231 4.96 15.08 -3.13
N ASP A 232 5.01 15.05 -4.47
CA ASP A 232 3.93 15.54 -5.33
C ASP A 232 2.91 14.46 -5.71
N THR A 233 3.00 13.26 -5.14
CA THR A 233 2.10 12.11 -5.34
C THR A 233 1.67 11.55 -3.99
N PRO A 234 0.78 12.23 -3.25
CA PRO A 234 0.39 11.82 -1.90
C PRO A 234 -0.24 10.42 -1.85
N LEU A 235 -0.86 9.94 -2.93
CA LEU A 235 -1.39 8.57 -2.98
C LEU A 235 -0.30 7.50 -3.13
N TYR A 236 0.98 7.86 -3.13
CA TYR A 236 2.06 6.92 -2.83
C TYR A 236 1.83 6.19 -1.50
N LEU A 237 1.23 6.85 -0.50
CA LEU A 237 0.85 6.17 0.74
C LEU A 237 -0.25 5.11 0.55
N PHE A 238 -1.08 5.23 -0.49
CA PHE A 238 -2.06 4.19 -0.85
C PHE A 238 -1.39 3.04 -1.62
N ASP A 239 -0.37 3.33 -2.43
CA ASP A 239 0.49 2.33 -3.11
C ASP A 239 1.09 1.38 -2.07
N GLU A 240 1.80 1.97 -1.09
CA GLU A 240 2.41 1.27 0.04
C GLU A 240 1.38 0.52 0.90
N TRP A 241 0.27 1.19 1.25
CA TRP A 241 -0.78 0.55 2.02
C TRP A 241 -1.30 -0.71 1.33
N ASN A 242 -1.61 -0.62 0.03
CA ASN A 242 -2.14 -1.75 -0.71
C ASN A 242 -1.09 -2.86 -0.90
N ALA A 243 0.17 -2.52 -1.14
CA ALA A 243 1.25 -3.50 -1.22
C ALA A 243 1.44 -4.25 0.11
N TYR A 244 1.37 -3.56 1.26
CA TYR A 244 1.36 -4.22 2.58
C TYR A 244 0.15 -5.14 2.77
N VAL A 245 -1.04 -4.70 2.37
CA VAL A 245 -2.27 -5.53 2.43
C VAL A 245 -2.10 -6.80 1.58
N ASN A 246 -1.56 -6.68 0.36
CA ASN A 246 -1.31 -7.83 -0.51
C ASN A 246 -0.23 -8.77 0.08
N GLY A 247 0.85 -8.22 0.65
CA GLY A 247 1.85 -9.00 1.38
C GLY A 247 1.25 -9.77 2.56
N THR A 248 0.44 -9.11 3.40
CA THR A 248 -0.29 -9.78 4.50
C THR A 248 -1.20 -10.89 3.98
N ALA A 249 -1.87 -10.68 2.85
CA ALA A 249 -2.73 -11.70 2.23
C ALA A 249 -1.91 -12.93 1.79
N VAL A 250 -0.70 -12.73 1.25
CA VAL A 250 0.23 -13.83 0.95
C VAL A 250 0.62 -14.60 2.22
N ALA A 251 0.93 -13.90 3.32
CA ALA A 251 1.32 -14.56 4.57
C ALA A 251 0.21 -15.47 5.11
N VAL A 252 -1.02 -14.95 5.17
CA VAL A 252 -2.22 -15.65 5.58
C VAL A 252 -2.51 -16.87 4.69
N ASP A 253 -2.44 -16.69 3.38
CA ASP A 253 -2.68 -17.77 2.40
C ASP A 253 -1.64 -18.89 2.53
N LEU A 254 -0.36 -18.54 2.73
CA LEU A 254 0.70 -19.51 2.98
C LEU A 254 0.47 -20.31 4.28
N GLU A 255 0.08 -19.64 5.37
CA GLU A 255 -0.21 -20.32 6.64
C GLU A 255 -1.39 -21.28 6.50
N ARG A 256 -2.50 -20.83 5.91
CA ARG A 256 -3.69 -21.65 5.66
C ARG A 256 -3.40 -22.85 4.77
N ALA A 257 -2.54 -22.68 3.78
CA ALA A 257 -2.13 -23.75 2.87
C ALA A 257 -1.09 -24.71 3.47
N GLY A 258 -0.64 -24.50 4.73
CA GLY A 258 0.45 -25.28 5.33
C GLY A 258 1.81 -25.10 4.64
N LYS A 259 2.00 -23.95 3.97
CA LYS A 259 3.21 -23.57 3.23
C LYS A 259 4.05 -22.52 3.95
N TRP A 260 3.62 -22.04 5.11
CA TRP A 260 4.37 -21.10 5.93
C TRP A 260 5.55 -21.80 6.60
N THR A 261 6.76 -21.27 6.39
CA THR A 261 8.01 -21.87 6.92
C THR A 261 8.94 -20.84 7.57
N TYR A 262 8.49 -19.61 7.78
CA TYR A 262 9.35 -18.52 8.23
C TYR A 262 9.34 -18.32 9.76
N GLY A 263 8.59 -19.14 10.51
CA GLY A 263 8.40 -18.96 11.95
C GLY A 263 7.63 -17.68 12.25
N TRP A 264 7.91 -17.06 13.40
CA TRP A 264 7.25 -15.81 13.80
C TRP A 264 7.65 -14.63 12.89
N ARG A 265 6.68 -13.81 12.47
CA ARG A 265 6.88 -12.58 11.66
C ARG A 265 5.81 -11.50 11.95
N ASP A 266 6.16 -10.24 11.75
CA ASP A 266 5.26 -9.08 11.84
C ASP A 266 4.38 -8.89 10.57
N ALA A 267 3.87 -9.98 9.99
CA ALA A 267 3.29 -9.99 8.65
C ALA A 267 2.06 -9.08 8.45
N CYS A 268 1.38 -8.65 9.53
CA CYS A 268 0.24 -7.74 9.48
C CYS A 268 0.46 -6.37 10.14
N ALA A 269 1.63 -6.12 10.75
CA ALA A 269 1.92 -4.83 11.38
C ALA A 269 1.88 -3.68 10.36
N GLY A 270 2.44 -3.90 9.17
CA GLY A 270 2.38 -2.92 8.08
C GLY A 270 0.96 -2.59 7.65
N THR A 271 0.08 -3.58 7.59
CA THR A 271 -1.33 -3.40 7.21
C THR A 271 -2.05 -2.46 8.18
N ILE A 272 -1.89 -2.62 9.49
CA ILE A 272 -2.56 -1.76 10.47
C ILE A 272 -1.91 -0.37 10.60
N GLU A 273 -0.58 -0.27 10.49
CA GLU A 273 0.12 1.03 10.47
C GLU A 273 -0.39 1.89 9.30
N PHE A 274 -0.54 1.30 8.11
CA PHE A 274 -1.00 2.03 6.94
C PHE A 274 -2.49 2.34 6.92
N VAL A 275 -3.33 1.65 7.70
CA VAL A 275 -4.71 2.11 7.96
C VAL A 275 -4.69 3.50 8.59
N ALA A 276 -3.87 3.72 9.62
CA ALA A 276 -3.75 5.04 10.25
C ALA A 276 -3.21 6.09 9.27
N TYR A 277 -2.22 5.74 8.44
CA TYR A 277 -1.66 6.66 7.45
C TYR A 277 -2.65 7.00 6.33
N ALA A 278 -3.43 6.03 5.87
CA ALA A 278 -4.48 6.26 4.87
C ALA A 278 -5.61 7.15 5.40
N LEU A 279 -6.00 6.97 6.67
CA LEU A 279 -6.95 7.88 7.33
C LEU A 279 -6.37 9.30 7.47
N ALA A 280 -5.08 9.42 7.77
CA ALA A 280 -4.38 10.71 7.79
C ALA A 280 -4.33 11.37 6.41
N VAL A 281 -4.16 10.60 5.32
CA VAL A 281 -4.30 11.09 3.94
C VAL A 281 -5.72 11.59 3.70
N GLY A 282 -6.74 10.80 4.02
CA GLY A 282 -8.14 11.19 3.86
C GLY A 282 -8.47 12.50 4.57
N ARG A 283 -7.97 12.67 5.80
CA ARG A 283 -8.07 13.93 6.55
C ARG A 283 -7.33 15.10 5.93
N ALA A 284 -6.08 14.89 5.49
CA ALA A 284 -5.31 15.93 4.84
C ALA A 284 -6.00 16.43 3.57
N VAL A 285 -6.60 15.51 2.80
CA VAL A 285 -7.38 15.81 1.61
C VAL A 285 -8.69 16.53 1.97
N GLU A 286 -9.44 16.06 2.98
CA GLU A 286 -10.66 16.73 3.47
C GLU A 286 -10.42 18.20 3.83
N GLU A 287 -9.29 18.50 4.49
CA GLU A 287 -8.98 19.86 4.93
C GLU A 287 -8.36 20.74 3.83
N ARG A 288 -7.47 20.19 3.01
CA ARG A 288 -6.61 20.98 2.10
C ARG A 288 -7.04 20.96 0.64
N ASP A 289 -7.81 19.97 0.24
CA ASP A 289 -8.42 19.88 -1.09
C ASP A 289 -9.90 19.47 -0.96
N PRO A 290 -10.73 20.31 -0.31
CA PRO A 290 -12.11 19.97 0.05
C PRO A 290 -13.00 19.75 -1.18
N ASP A 291 -12.74 20.46 -2.28
CA ASP A 291 -13.49 20.28 -3.53
C ASP A 291 -13.21 18.89 -4.12
N TYR A 292 -11.95 18.47 -4.17
CA TYR A 292 -11.61 17.09 -4.56
C TYR A 292 -12.25 16.09 -3.60
N PHE A 293 -12.13 16.30 -2.29
CA PHE A 293 -12.68 15.38 -1.31
C PHE A 293 -14.19 15.24 -1.45
N ALA A 294 -14.91 16.32 -1.75
CA ALA A 294 -16.37 16.38 -1.90
C ALA A 294 -16.86 15.82 -3.25
N ASP A 295 -16.16 16.09 -4.35
CA ASP A 295 -16.65 15.75 -5.68
C ASP A 295 -16.13 14.40 -6.20
N TYR A 296 -14.95 13.95 -5.75
CA TYR A 296 -14.33 12.74 -6.28
C TYR A 296 -14.67 11.49 -5.47
N ALA A 297 -15.88 10.96 -5.70
CA ALA A 297 -16.40 9.79 -4.98
C ALA A 297 -15.46 8.58 -5.02
N GLN A 298 -14.79 8.31 -6.14
CA GLN A 298 -13.88 7.17 -6.29
C GLN A 298 -12.77 7.15 -5.22
N PHE A 299 -12.26 8.30 -4.78
CA PHE A 299 -11.27 8.34 -3.69
C PHE A 299 -11.85 7.90 -2.35
N ARG A 300 -13.04 8.40 -1.99
CA ARG A 300 -13.71 8.05 -0.74
C ARG A 300 -14.17 6.60 -0.74
N GLU A 301 -14.75 6.14 -1.84
CA GLU A 301 -15.18 4.75 -1.99
C GLU A 301 -13.98 3.81 -1.90
N LEU A 302 -12.86 4.11 -2.59
CA LEU A 302 -11.67 3.26 -2.54
C LEU A 302 -11.03 3.25 -1.15
N LEU A 303 -11.01 4.41 -0.46
CA LEU A 303 -10.57 4.49 0.93
C LEU A 303 -11.44 3.60 1.83
N ALA A 304 -12.77 3.69 1.76
CA ALA A 304 -13.68 2.86 2.54
C ALA A 304 -13.50 1.36 2.22
N TRP A 305 -13.46 0.98 0.95
CA TRP A 305 -13.28 -0.40 0.51
C TRP A 305 -11.98 -0.99 1.06
N ASN A 306 -10.86 -0.27 0.91
CA ASN A 306 -9.57 -0.79 1.32
C ASN A 306 -9.40 -0.75 2.86
N LEU A 307 -10.08 0.16 3.57
CA LEU A 307 -10.16 0.14 5.04
C LEU A 307 -10.84 -1.15 5.52
N ARG A 308 -12.00 -1.49 4.96
CA ARG A 308 -12.73 -2.73 5.29
C ARG A 308 -11.85 -3.95 5.05
N ARG A 309 -11.26 -4.06 3.85
CA ARG A 309 -10.35 -5.16 3.49
C ARG A 309 -9.16 -5.26 4.45
N SER A 310 -8.51 -4.14 4.74
CA SER A 310 -7.34 -4.10 5.62
C SER A 310 -7.67 -4.52 7.04
N MET A 311 -8.78 -4.04 7.59
CA MET A 311 -9.21 -4.36 8.96
C MET A 311 -9.64 -5.83 9.09
N ALA A 312 -10.36 -6.36 8.10
CA ALA A 312 -10.71 -7.78 8.08
C ALA A 312 -9.46 -8.66 8.02
N LEU A 313 -8.54 -8.35 7.09
CA LEU A 313 -7.30 -9.10 6.91
C LEU A 313 -6.36 -8.98 8.12
N TYR A 314 -6.26 -7.80 8.74
CA TYR A 314 -5.47 -7.60 9.95
C TYR A 314 -5.97 -8.49 11.09
N ARG A 315 -7.28 -8.47 11.39
CA ARG A 315 -7.86 -9.28 12.48
C ARG A 315 -7.64 -10.77 12.25
N GLU A 316 -7.78 -11.21 11.00
CA GLU A 316 -7.52 -12.59 10.63
C GLU A 316 -6.04 -12.96 10.83
N CYS A 317 -5.13 -12.14 10.29
CA CYS A 317 -3.71 -12.39 10.38
C CYS A 317 -3.23 -12.38 11.83
N ALA A 318 -3.64 -11.40 12.64
CA ALA A 318 -3.25 -11.26 14.04
C ALA A 318 -3.73 -12.43 14.93
N ALA A 319 -4.76 -13.17 14.50
CA ALA A 319 -5.26 -14.34 15.20
C ALA A 319 -4.46 -15.63 14.90
N LEU A 320 -3.58 -15.63 13.90
CA LEU A 320 -2.72 -16.77 13.57
C LEU A 320 -1.45 -16.72 14.43
N GLU A 321 -1.09 -17.85 15.05
CA GLU A 321 0.03 -17.94 15.99
C GLU A 321 1.37 -17.39 15.44
N PRO A 322 1.77 -17.68 14.19
CA PRO A 322 3.03 -17.16 13.65
C PRO A 322 3.05 -15.63 13.47
N PHE A 323 1.91 -14.95 13.55
CA PHE A 323 1.78 -13.51 13.30
C PHE A 323 1.26 -12.75 14.52
N ALA A 324 0.97 -13.44 15.63
CA ALA A 324 0.52 -12.80 16.86
C ALA A 324 1.66 -11.97 17.47
N TRP A 325 1.38 -10.72 17.82
CA TRP A 325 2.39 -9.81 18.35
C TRP A 325 1.79 -8.67 19.20
N ASP A 326 2.22 -8.57 20.45
CA ASP A 326 1.68 -7.56 21.37
C ASP A 326 1.82 -6.11 20.88
N GLN A 327 2.85 -5.79 20.08
CA GLN A 327 3.07 -4.41 19.63
C GLN A 327 2.05 -3.98 18.57
N GLN A 328 1.68 -4.84 17.61
CA GLN A 328 0.62 -4.50 16.65
C GLN A 328 -0.75 -4.45 17.34
N ASP A 329 -0.98 -5.28 18.37
CA ASP A 329 -2.22 -5.25 19.14
C ASP A 329 -2.33 -3.95 19.96
N ALA A 330 -1.25 -3.53 20.61
CA ALA A 330 -1.19 -2.23 21.28
C ALA A 330 -1.39 -1.06 20.30
N TYR A 331 -0.83 -1.16 19.09
CA TYR A 331 -1.04 -0.18 18.03
C TYR A 331 -2.51 -0.12 17.60
N PHE A 332 -3.12 -1.29 17.36
CA PHE A 332 -4.54 -1.38 17.01
C PHE A 332 -5.43 -0.83 18.12
N GLU A 333 -5.15 -1.15 19.39
CA GLU A 333 -5.90 -0.60 20.52
C GLU A 333 -5.79 0.94 20.62
N ALA A 334 -4.60 1.49 20.36
CA ALA A 334 -4.43 2.95 20.30
C ALA A 334 -5.28 3.59 19.18
N LEU A 335 -5.39 2.93 18.03
CA LEU A 335 -6.24 3.36 16.92
C LEU A 335 -7.74 3.14 17.20
N ARG A 336 -8.10 2.03 17.83
CA ARG A 336 -9.48 1.56 18.03
C ARG A 336 -10.20 2.31 19.15
N SER A 337 -9.54 2.47 20.29
CA SER A 337 -10.15 3.00 21.51
C SER A 337 -9.34 4.13 22.15
N GLY A 338 -8.04 4.21 21.85
CA GLY A 338 -7.14 5.23 22.41
C GLY A 338 -7.50 6.68 22.03
N PRO A 339 -7.05 7.66 22.85
CA PRO A 339 -7.29 9.08 22.59
C PRO A 339 -6.60 9.57 21.31
N ASP A 340 -5.42 9.04 20.98
CA ASP A 340 -4.68 9.41 19.77
C ASP A 340 -5.41 8.98 18.49
N GLY A 341 -6.15 7.87 18.50
CA GLY A 341 -6.99 7.47 17.37
C GLY A 341 -8.32 8.22 17.24
N ALA A 342 -8.74 9.01 18.24
CA ALA A 342 -10.08 9.60 18.31
C ALA A 342 -10.40 10.49 17.10
N GLU A 343 -9.44 11.30 16.68
CA GLU A 343 -9.55 12.21 15.54
C GLU A 343 -9.63 11.49 14.18
N LEU A 344 -9.05 10.29 14.07
CA LEU A 344 -9.17 9.45 12.88
C LEU A 344 -10.53 8.73 12.85
N ARG A 345 -10.99 8.21 13.99
CA ARG A 345 -12.33 7.59 14.11
C ARG A 345 -13.44 8.60 13.86
N ALA A 346 -13.31 9.83 14.36
CA ALA A 346 -14.25 10.92 14.09
C ALA A 346 -14.31 11.29 12.61
N PHE A 347 -13.18 11.22 11.89
CA PHE A 347 -13.16 11.40 10.44
C PHE A 347 -13.94 10.28 9.72
N VAL A 348 -13.73 9.02 10.10
CA VAL A 348 -14.48 7.88 9.54
C VAL A 348 -15.98 8.05 9.81
N ASP A 349 -16.36 8.43 11.02
CA ASP A 349 -17.77 8.63 11.41
C ASP A 349 -18.45 9.74 10.61
N ARG A 350 -17.80 10.89 10.46
CA ARG A 350 -18.36 11.99 9.65
C ARG A 350 -18.46 11.64 8.17
N THR A 351 -17.50 10.87 7.64
CA THR A 351 -17.41 10.57 6.21
C THR A 351 -18.33 9.41 5.80
N TYR A 352 -18.40 8.37 6.62
CA TYR A 352 -19.02 7.08 6.27
C TYR A 352 -20.13 6.65 7.24
N GLY A 353 -20.31 7.37 8.35
CA GLY A 353 -21.32 7.11 9.36
C GLY A 353 -20.90 6.12 10.44
N ALA A 354 -21.60 6.19 11.57
CA ALA A 354 -21.33 5.40 12.78
C ALA A 354 -21.32 3.88 12.55
N ALA A 355 -22.18 3.38 11.66
CA ALA A 355 -22.24 1.95 11.36
C ALA A 355 -20.93 1.44 10.75
N PHE A 356 -20.35 2.19 9.80
CA PHE A 356 -19.07 1.83 9.19
C PHE A 356 -17.90 2.03 10.16
N THR A 357 -17.93 3.07 10.99
CA THR A 357 -16.95 3.24 12.07
C THR A 357 -16.96 2.05 13.04
N ALA A 358 -18.15 1.58 13.43
CA ALA A 358 -18.31 0.42 14.29
C ALA A 358 -17.87 -0.89 13.60
N GLU A 359 -18.06 -1.02 12.29
CA GLU A 359 -17.51 -2.16 11.53
C GLU A 359 -15.97 -2.21 11.59
N LEU A 360 -15.31 -1.06 11.48
CA LEU A 360 -13.84 -0.98 11.49
C LEU A 360 -13.24 -1.06 12.90
N PHE A 361 -13.90 -0.50 13.92
CA PHE A 361 -13.31 -0.32 15.26
C PHE A 361 -14.15 -0.89 16.41
N GLY A 362 -15.27 -1.54 16.10
CA GLY A 362 -16.10 -2.25 17.08
C GLY A 362 -15.45 -3.50 17.63
N ASP A 363 -16.10 -4.06 18.65
CA ASP A 363 -15.67 -5.24 19.42
C ASP A 363 -15.91 -6.58 18.71
#